data_AF-F8GW90-F1
#
_entry.id   AF-F8GW90-F1
#
_cell.length_a   1.000
_cell.length_b   1.000
_cell.length_c   1.000
_cell.angle_alpha   90.00
_cell.angle_beta   90.00
_cell.angle_gamma   90.00
#
_symmetry.space_group_name_H-M   'P 1'
#
loop_
_entity.id
_entity.type
_entity.pdbx_description
1 polymer ?
#
loop_
_entity_poly.entity_id
_entity_poly.type
_entity_poly.pdbx_seq_one_letter_code
_entity_poly.pdbx_strand_id
1 'polypeptide(L)'
;MEFFRREELATNLAKKVLEVSPTSASSSGLFLAAPRRTGKSTFLREDLRPALEKEGALVLYVDLWEDRSADPGETIVHMVRAELAKHEGVITRLARSAGMEKVAVGGLSFSLDRIGLGDGISLSTALAELSDEVKRPIALVIDEAQQAIASEKGNDALFALKAARDELNSSRHFGLRVVATGSNRDKLAMLRAGRDQAFMGAPLINFPTLGMDYVQWFCHRLNLGAPLDPARVYELFKRASFRPELLGAAADAVRFEFGLPPDQVSTRFAEAIDEQIAESEREQLRVVHNLTPPQSTVLRVMAVRGEKFAPFEAATIESYNAVLQATSPNVDAKIDVSGAQQALAALQEKALVWRAARGVYALEETGLATLMASAGMLDDVPR
;
A
#
# COMPACT_ATOMS: atom_id res chain seq x y z
N MET A 1 1.96 -24.53 -3.28
CA MET A 1 2.66 -23.54 -4.12
C MET A 1 3.91 -23.14 -3.36
N GLU A 2 5.09 -23.29 -3.94
CA GLU A 2 6.36 -22.93 -3.27
C GLU A 2 6.65 -21.44 -3.52
N PHE A 3 7.12 -20.72 -2.50
CA PHE A 3 7.50 -19.31 -2.60
C PHE A 3 8.77 -19.05 -1.79
N PHE A 4 9.45 -17.96 -2.11
CA PHE A 4 10.67 -17.56 -1.42
C PHE A 4 10.34 -17.01 -0.02
N ARG A 5 10.90 -17.67 0.99
CA ARG A 5 10.70 -17.34 2.42
C ARG A 5 11.71 -16.31 2.88
N ARG A 6 11.27 -15.30 3.64
CA ARG A 6 12.14 -14.29 4.27
C ARG A 6 12.09 -14.38 5.80
N GLU A 7 12.28 -15.58 6.34
CA GLU A 7 12.07 -15.90 7.76
C GLU A 7 12.92 -15.05 8.71
N GLU A 8 14.18 -14.77 8.37
CA GLU A 8 15.05 -13.94 9.19
C GLU A 8 14.53 -12.50 9.29
N LEU A 9 14.13 -11.92 8.15
CA LEU A 9 13.54 -10.58 8.12
C LEU A 9 12.23 -10.55 8.92
N ALA A 10 11.35 -11.54 8.74
CA ALA A 10 10.09 -11.63 9.45
C ALA A 10 10.28 -11.76 10.97
N THR A 11 11.19 -12.63 11.41
CA THR A 11 11.51 -12.83 12.84
C THR A 11 12.06 -11.55 13.45
N ASN A 12 13.00 -10.88 12.77
CA ASN A 12 13.58 -9.63 13.24
C ASN A 12 12.55 -8.49 13.32
N LEU A 13 11.64 -8.40 12.34
CA LEU A 13 10.57 -7.40 12.38
C LEU A 13 9.53 -7.72 13.46
N ALA A 14 9.13 -8.97 13.64
CA ALA A 14 8.17 -9.37 14.66
C ALA A 14 8.66 -8.99 16.07
N LYS A 15 9.93 -9.31 16.39
CA LYS A 15 10.56 -8.91 17.66
C LYS A 15 10.56 -7.40 17.86
N LYS A 16 10.97 -6.63 16.84
CA LYS A 16 10.99 -5.17 16.90
C LYS A 16 9.60 -4.54 17.04
N VAL A 17 8.59 -5.12 16.39
CA VAL A 17 7.21 -4.63 16.46
C VAL A 17 6.60 -4.88 17.84
N LEU A 18 6.90 -6.03 18.46
CA LEU A 18 6.34 -6.41 19.76
C LEU A 18 7.13 -5.84 20.95
N GLU A 19 8.35 -5.36 20.72
CA GLU A 19 9.20 -4.75 21.75
C GLU A 19 8.50 -3.57 22.45
N VAL A 20 8.47 -3.61 23.78
CA VAL A 20 7.97 -2.52 24.63
C VAL A 20 9.15 -1.69 25.09
N SER A 21 9.40 -0.56 24.43
CA SER A 21 10.48 0.35 24.84
C SER A 21 10.03 1.24 26.02
N PRO A 22 10.83 1.38 27.11
CA PRO A 22 10.43 2.10 28.33
C PRO A 22 10.07 3.58 28.15
N THR A 23 10.61 4.24 27.11
CA THR A 23 10.49 5.70 26.90
C THR A 23 9.96 6.08 25.52
N SER A 24 9.58 5.11 24.69
CA SER A 24 9.27 5.37 23.28
C SER A 24 7.78 5.30 22.99
N ALA A 25 7.28 6.31 22.26
CA ALA A 25 6.01 6.23 21.56
C ALA A 25 6.03 5.21 20.38
N SER A 26 7.20 4.63 20.07
CA SER A 26 7.38 3.60 19.03
C SER A 26 6.75 2.25 19.34
N SER A 27 6.21 2.05 20.55
CA SER A 27 5.34 0.91 20.88
C SER A 27 4.02 0.91 20.08
N SER A 28 3.82 1.89 19.20
CA SER A 28 2.60 2.08 18.41
C SER A 28 2.52 1.29 17.11
N GLY A 29 3.65 0.81 16.55
CA GLY A 29 3.62 0.09 15.27
C GLY A 29 4.81 0.32 14.33
N LEU A 30 4.68 -0.10 13.07
CA LEU A 30 5.69 -0.03 12.01
C LEU A 30 5.02 0.23 10.65
N PHE A 31 5.58 1.16 9.87
CA PHE A 31 5.10 1.51 8.54
C PHE A 31 6.14 1.08 7.49
N LEU A 32 5.72 0.28 6.52
CA LEU A 32 6.55 -0.27 5.45
C LEU A 32 6.13 0.30 4.09
N ALA A 33 6.93 1.23 3.55
CA ALA A 33 6.75 1.71 2.20
C ALA A 33 7.49 0.82 1.20
N ALA A 34 6.81 0.36 0.16
CA ALA A 34 7.43 -0.40 -0.93
C ALA A 34 6.65 -0.20 -2.22
N PRO A 35 7.31 -0.03 -3.39
CA PRO A 35 6.61 -0.04 -4.67
C PRO A 35 5.70 -1.26 -4.83
N ARG A 36 4.66 -1.11 -5.66
CA ARG A 36 3.77 -2.23 -5.99
C ARG A 36 4.57 -3.39 -6.59
N ARG A 37 4.06 -4.61 -6.36
CA ARG A 37 4.60 -5.84 -6.95
C ARG A 37 6.07 -6.11 -6.59
N THR A 38 6.43 -5.92 -5.32
CA THR A 38 7.77 -6.21 -4.78
C THR A 38 7.80 -7.41 -3.83
N GLY A 39 6.72 -8.20 -3.80
CA GLY A 39 6.56 -9.36 -2.89
C GLY A 39 6.13 -9.01 -1.47
N LYS A 40 5.71 -7.76 -1.22
CA LYS A 40 5.28 -7.26 0.10
C LYS A 40 4.12 -8.05 0.70
N SER A 41 3.02 -8.21 -0.02
CA SER A 41 1.82 -8.90 0.49
C SER A 41 2.09 -10.37 0.79
N THR A 42 2.88 -11.04 -0.05
CA THR A 42 3.37 -12.41 0.21
C THR A 42 4.16 -12.45 1.52
N PHE A 43 5.13 -11.55 1.71
CA PHE A 43 5.89 -11.47 2.95
C PHE A 43 4.99 -11.25 4.18
N LEU A 44 3.99 -10.36 4.11
CA LEU A 44 3.09 -10.11 5.23
C LEU A 44 2.27 -11.35 5.61
N ARG A 45 1.64 -11.98 4.61
CA ARG A 45 0.74 -13.13 4.79
C ARG A 45 1.50 -14.37 5.22
N GLU A 46 2.63 -14.64 4.57
CA GLU A 46 3.29 -15.92 4.66
C GLU A 46 4.47 -15.94 5.64
N ASP A 47 5.17 -14.83 5.85
CA ASP A 47 6.36 -14.80 6.70
C ASP A 47 6.11 -13.99 7.99
N LEU A 48 5.70 -12.73 7.88
CA LEU A 48 5.56 -11.83 9.03
C LEU A 48 4.42 -12.25 9.96
N ARG A 49 3.26 -12.61 9.42
CA ARG A 49 2.12 -13.06 10.24
C ARG A 49 2.50 -14.29 11.09
N PRO A 50 3.02 -15.39 10.51
CA PRO A 50 3.48 -16.53 11.33
C PRO A 50 4.58 -16.16 12.32
N ALA A 51 5.49 -15.25 11.96
CA ALA A 51 6.53 -14.78 12.89
C ALA A 51 5.95 -14.02 14.09
N LEU A 52 4.96 -13.14 13.87
CA LEU A 52 4.26 -12.43 14.95
C LEU A 52 3.48 -13.39 15.86
N GLU A 53 2.79 -14.38 15.26
CA GLU A 53 2.08 -15.42 16.01
C GLU A 53 3.06 -16.25 16.88
N LYS A 54 4.22 -16.60 16.33
CA LYS A 54 5.30 -17.32 17.03
C LYS A 54 5.91 -16.52 18.18
N GLU A 55 6.01 -15.20 18.04
CA GLU A 55 6.42 -14.28 19.12
C GLU A 55 5.27 -14.00 20.12
N GLY A 56 4.12 -14.66 19.97
CA GLY A 56 3.05 -14.71 20.97
C GLY A 56 1.91 -13.70 20.74
N ALA A 57 1.86 -13.00 19.61
CA ALA A 57 0.78 -12.06 19.32
C ALA A 57 -0.46 -12.75 18.73
N LEU A 58 -1.64 -12.18 18.97
CA LEU A 58 -2.81 -12.43 18.12
C LEU A 58 -2.70 -11.55 16.87
N VAL A 59 -2.64 -12.17 15.69
CA VAL A 59 -2.51 -11.41 14.44
C VAL A 59 -3.86 -11.23 13.74
N LEU A 60 -4.16 -9.97 13.46
CA LEU A 60 -5.29 -9.51 12.68
C LEU A 60 -4.77 -9.00 11.33
N TYR A 61 -5.15 -9.64 10.21
CA TYR A 61 -4.67 -9.24 8.87
C TYR A 61 -5.81 -8.76 8.00
N VAL A 62 -5.60 -7.64 7.31
CA VAL A 62 -6.50 -7.10 6.30
C VAL A 62 -5.71 -6.53 5.12
N ASP A 63 -6.22 -6.75 3.91
CA ASP A 63 -5.70 -6.15 2.67
C ASP A 63 -6.76 -5.18 2.11
N LEU A 64 -6.49 -3.88 2.19
CA LEU A 64 -7.47 -2.85 1.77
C LEU A 64 -7.55 -2.69 0.24
N TRP A 65 -6.79 -3.47 -0.52
CA TRP A 65 -6.78 -3.43 -1.98
C TRP A 65 -7.37 -4.70 -2.62
N GLU A 66 -7.64 -5.74 -1.83
CA GLU A 66 -8.15 -7.03 -2.31
C GLU A 66 -9.55 -6.90 -2.93
N ASP A 67 -10.45 -6.16 -2.29
CA ASP A 67 -11.76 -5.78 -2.84
C ASP A 67 -11.85 -4.26 -3.00
N ARG A 68 -11.64 -3.79 -4.23
CA ARG A 68 -11.71 -2.35 -4.55
C ARG A 68 -13.12 -1.77 -4.53
N SER A 69 -14.15 -2.61 -4.47
CA SER A 69 -15.55 -2.17 -4.37
C SER A 69 -16.00 -1.98 -2.93
N ALA A 70 -15.33 -2.64 -1.98
CA ALA A 70 -15.56 -2.48 -0.57
C ALA A 70 -14.99 -1.16 -0.03
N ASP A 71 -15.67 -0.57 0.95
CA ASP A 71 -15.12 0.55 1.67
C ASP A 71 -13.96 0.06 2.60
N PRO A 72 -12.79 0.73 2.59
CA PRO A 72 -11.66 0.33 3.41
C PRO A 72 -11.96 0.32 4.92
N GLY A 73 -12.77 1.25 5.42
CA GLY A 73 -13.16 1.33 6.82
C GLY A 73 -14.04 0.15 7.24
N GLU A 74 -15.01 -0.23 6.39
CA GLU A 74 -15.83 -1.43 6.61
C GLU A 74 -14.99 -2.70 6.60
N THR A 75 -14.00 -2.79 5.71
CA THR A 75 -13.10 -3.94 5.61
C THR A 75 -12.28 -4.13 6.90
N ILE A 76 -11.77 -3.03 7.48
CA ILE A 76 -11.08 -3.05 8.78
C ILE A 76 -12.03 -3.53 9.89
N VAL A 77 -13.23 -2.98 9.96
CA VAL A 77 -14.23 -3.36 10.97
C VAL A 77 -14.64 -4.82 10.82
N HIS A 78 -14.85 -5.29 9.59
CA HIS A 78 -15.23 -6.67 9.30
C HIS A 78 -14.17 -7.66 9.79
N MET A 79 -12.89 -7.37 9.55
CA MET A 79 -11.79 -8.20 10.03
C MET A 79 -11.82 -8.32 11.57
N VAL A 80 -12.04 -7.22 12.30
CA VAL A 80 -12.15 -7.26 13.76
C VAL A 80 -13.36 -8.08 14.20
N ARG A 81 -14.53 -7.86 13.58
CA ARG A 81 -15.74 -8.66 13.86
C ARG A 81 -15.51 -10.15 13.63
N ALA A 82 -14.83 -10.51 12.54
CA ALA A 82 -14.52 -11.90 12.19
C ALA A 82 -13.63 -12.57 13.24
N GLU A 83 -12.71 -11.84 13.87
CA GLU A 83 -11.94 -12.38 15.00
C GLU A 83 -12.79 -12.50 16.26
N LEU A 84 -13.55 -11.45 16.62
CA LEU A 84 -14.43 -11.46 17.80
C LEU A 84 -15.42 -12.63 17.78
N ALA A 85 -15.92 -12.99 16.60
CA ALA A 85 -16.84 -14.12 16.39
C ALA A 85 -16.27 -15.47 16.88
N LYS A 86 -14.94 -15.59 17.00
CA LYS A 86 -14.25 -16.80 17.48
C LYS A 86 -14.21 -16.91 19.01
N HIS A 87 -14.63 -15.85 19.72
CA HIS A 87 -14.50 -15.74 21.18
C HIS A 87 -15.87 -15.49 21.83
N GLU A 88 -16.57 -16.57 22.22
CA GLU A 88 -17.92 -16.49 22.83
C GLU A 88 -17.96 -15.63 24.11
N GLY A 89 -16.88 -15.68 24.90
CA GLY A 89 -16.73 -14.86 26.11
C GLY A 89 -16.77 -13.36 25.80
N VAL A 90 -16.11 -12.95 24.70
CA VAL A 90 -16.09 -11.56 24.23
C VAL A 90 -17.49 -11.13 23.79
N ILE A 91 -18.18 -11.95 22.97
CA ILE A 91 -19.55 -11.67 22.51
C ILE A 91 -20.48 -11.43 23.69
N THR A 92 -20.36 -12.23 24.75
CA THR A 92 -21.19 -12.14 25.95
C THR A 92 -20.95 -10.82 26.71
N ARG A 93 -19.68 -10.40 26.84
CA ARG A 93 -19.33 -9.12 27.50
C ARG A 93 -19.79 -7.92 26.67
N LEU A 94 -19.63 -7.98 25.35
CA LEU A 94 -20.10 -6.95 24.43
C LEU A 94 -21.63 -6.80 24.44
N ALA A 95 -22.37 -7.92 24.48
CA ALA A 95 -23.82 -7.87 24.62
C ALA A 95 -24.24 -7.17 25.93
N ARG A 96 -23.54 -7.46 27.04
CA ARG A 96 -23.78 -6.83 28.34
C ARG A 96 -23.45 -5.33 28.30
N SER A 97 -22.34 -4.92 27.70
CA SER A 97 -21.97 -3.51 27.57
C SER A 97 -22.95 -2.72 26.71
N ALA A 98 -23.64 -3.39 25.78
CA ALA A 98 -24.73 -2.83 24.97
C ALA A 98 -26.10 -2.85 25.68
N GLY A 99 -26.16 -3.11 26.99
CA GLY A 99 -27.39 -3.09 27.78
C GLY A 99 -28.28 -4.33 27.65
N MET A 100 -27.77 -5.44 27.09
CA MET A 100 -28.49 -6.71 27.05
C MET A 100 -28.25 -7.49 28.35
N GLU A 101 -28.99 -7.16 29.42
CA GLU A 101 -28.81 -7.77 30.75
C GLU A 101 -29.24 -9.26 30.83
N LYS A 102 -30.05 -9.76 29.89
CA LYS A 102 -30.48 -11.16 29.81
C LYS A 102 -29.92 -11.86 28.57
N VAL A 103 -28.62 -12.14 28.55
CA VAL A 103 -28.08 -13.18 27.64
C VAL A 103 -28.36 -14.53 28.31
N ALA A 104 -29.62 -14.97 28.25
CA ALA A 104 -30.00 -16.30 28.73
C ALA A 104 -29.39 -17.36 27.81
N VAL A 105 -28.94 -18.47 28.41
CA VAL A 105 -28.54 -19.70 27.72
C VAL A 105 -29.68 -20.11 26.78
N GLY A 106 -29.51 -19.86 25.47
CA GLY A 106 -30.40 -20.31 24.40
C GLY A 106 -31.41 -19.30 23.82
N GLY A 107 -30.97 -18.21 23.17
CA GLY A 107 -31.82 -17.61 22.12
C GLY A 107 -31.65 -16.14 21.72
N LEU A 108 -30.83 -15.32 22.39
CA LEU A 108 -30.56 -13.95 21.91
C LEU A 108 -29.22 -13.90 21.17
N SER A 109 -29.26 -13.86 19.84
CA SER A 109 -28.08 -13.66 19.00
C SER A 109 -27.66 -12.19 19.07
N PHE A 110 -26.54 -11.90 19.74
CA PHE A 110 -25.89 -10.60 19.64
C PHE A 110 -25.29 -10.45 18.24
N SER A 111 -25.77 -9.48 17.46
CA SER A 111 -25.16 -9.19 16.16
C SER A 111 -23.93 -8.31 16.34
N LEU A 112 -22.79 -8.80 15.83
CA LEU A 112 -21.54 -8.05 15.73
C LEU A 112 -21.66 -6.86 14.76
N ASP A 113 -22.74 -6.76 13.99
CA ASP A 113 -23.02 -5.60 13.13
C ASP A 113 -23.16 -4.28 13.89
N ARG A 114 -23.40 -4.36 15.21
CA ARG A 114 -23.42 -3.21 16.11
C ARG A 114 -22.03 -2.67 16.45
N ILE A 115 -20.95 -3.34 16.09
CA ILE A 115 -19.57 -2.91 16.37
C ILE A 115 -19.04 -2.09 15.20
N GLY A 116 -18.61 -0.84 15.37
CA GLY A 116 -18.02 -0.10 14.27
C GLY A 116 -17.98 1.41 14.46
N LEU A 117 -18.29 2.13 13.38
CA LEU A 117 -18.07 3.57 13.21
C LEU A 117 -19.32 4.44 13.47
N GLY A 118 -20.34 3.89 14.14
CA GLY A 118 -21.61 4.58 14.42
C GLY A 118 -22.08 4.42 15.89
N ASP A 119 -23.36 4.68 16.18
CA ASP A 119 -23.97 4.75 17.54
C ASP A 119 -24.05 3.42 18.32
N GLY A 120 -23.28 2.41 17.91
CA GLY A 120 -23.20 1.10 18.57
C GLY A 120 -22.00 0.97 19.50
N ILE A 121 -21.41 -0.23 19.52
CA ILE A 121 -20.18 -0.49 20.26
C ILE A 121 -19.00 0.07 19.46
N SER A 122 -18.15 0.86 20.11
CA SER A 122 -16.94 1.38 19.48
C SER A 122 -15.93 0.27 19.17
N LEU A 123 -15.13 0.45 18.11
CA LEU A 123 -14.03 -0.45 17.79
C LEU A 123 -13.01 -0.58 18.94
N SER A 124 -12.80 0.52 19.68
CA SER A 124 -11.93 0.55 20.86
C SER A 124 -12.41 -0.40 21.96
N THR A 125 -13.70 -0.34 22.31
CA THR A 125 -14.31 -1.26 23.29
C THR A 125 -14.18 -2.70 22.84
N ALA A 126 -14.48 -2.98 21.57
CA ALA A 126 -14.44 -4.33 21.04
C ALA A 126 -13.02 -4.94 21.07
N LEU A 127 -11.99 -4.15 20.72
CA LEU A 127 -10.60 -4.58 20.79
C LEU A 127 -10.10 -4.72 22.23
N ALA A 128 -10.58 -3.91 23.17
CA ALA A 128 -10.22 -4.03 24.58
C ALA A 128 -10.76 -5.35 25.17
N GLU A 129 -12.02 -5.67 24.90
CA GLU A 129 -12.64 -6.93 25.32
C GLU A 129 -11.94 -8.16 24.71
N LEU A 130 -11.50 -8.06 23.46
CA LEU A 130 -10.69 -9.07 22.80
C LEU A 130 -9.32 -9.22 23.47
N SER A 131 -8.63 -8.12 23.74
CA SER A 131 -7.33 -8.09 24.43
C SER A 131 -7.42 -8.82 25.77
N ASP A 132 -8.47 -8.57 26.55
CA ASP A 132 -8.65 -9.15 27.89
C ASP A 132 -9.02 -10.63 27.86
N GLU A 133 -9.67 -11.08 26.77
CA GLU A 133 -9.91 -12.50 26.52
C GLU A 133 -8.60 -13.23 26.20
N VAL A 134 -7.83 -12.72 25.23
CA VAL A 134 -6.68 -13.44 24.67
C VAL A 134 -5.42 -13.29 25.51
N LYS A 135 -5.35 -12.27 26.36
CA LYS A 135 -4.25 -11.99 27.32
C LYS A 135 -2.86 -11.97 26.69
N ARG A 136 -2.78 -11.44 25.47
CA ARG A 136 -1.54 -11.31 24.69
C ARG A 136 -1.64 -10.12 23.74
N PRO A 137 -0.51 -9.56 23.28
CA PRO A 137 -0.52 -8.42 22.36
C PRO A 137 -1.32 -8.73 21.10
N ILE A 138 -2.08 -7.74 20.62
CA ILE A 138 -2.75 -7.80 19.32
C ILE A 138 -1.84 -7.09 18.30
N ALA A 139 -1.54 -7.77 17.20
CA ALA A 139 -0.81 -7.21 16.08
C ALA A 139 -1.77 -7.06 14.88
N LEU A 140 -2.12 -5.82 14.56
CA LEU A 140 -2.94 -5.46 13.42
C LEU A 140 -2.06 -5.19 12.20
N VAL A 141 -2.14 -6.06 11.19
CA VAL A 141 -1.42 -5.95 9.92
C VAL A 141 -2.39 -5.44 8.85
N ILE A 142 -2.17 -4.21 8.38
CA ILE A 142 -2.99 -3.55 7.36
C ILE A 142 -2.15 -3.39 6.09
N ASP A 143 -2.44 -4.20 5.07
CA ASP A 143 -1.83 -4.08 3.75
C ASP A 143 -2.50 -2.97 2.94
N GLU A 144 -1.69 -2.17 2.25
CA GLU A 144 -2.13 -0.98 1.50
C GLU A 144 -2.97 -0.01 2.37
N ALA A 145 -2.51 0.26 3.60
CA ALA A 145 -3.18 1.09 4.59
C ALA A 145 -3.54 2.50 4.10
N GLN A 146 -2.80 3.03 3.13
CA GLN A 146 -3.10 4.33 2.53
C GLN A 146 -4.44 4.36 1.78
N GLN A 147 -5.05 3.24 1.44
CA GLN A 147 -6.39 3.23 0.85
C GLN A 147 -7.44 3.77 1.83
N ALA A 148 -7.21 3.64 3.14
CA ALA A 148 -8.14 4.14 4.15
C ALA A 148 -8.32 5.66 4.12
N ILE A 149 -7.33 6.45 3.65
CA ILE A 149 -7.49 7.92 3.59
C ILE A 149 -8.38 8.37 2.42
N ALA A 150 -8.72 7.46 1.51
CA ALA A 150 -9.51 7.76 0.32
C ALA A 150 -11.03 7.83 0.59
N SER A 151 -11.51 7.36 1.74
CA SER A 151 -12.93 7.41 2.12
C SER A 151 -13.16 7.98 3.51
N GLU A 152 -14.34 8.54 3.75
CA GLU A 152 -14.75 9.08 5.05
C GLU A 152 -14.75 7.97 6.12
N LYS A 153 -15.42 6.85 5.84
CA LYS A 153 -15.43 5.66 6.72
C LYS A 153 -14.03 5.10 6.98
N GLY A 154 -13.13 5.15 5.99
CA GLY A 154 -11.73 4.77 6.18
C GLY A 154 -11.01 5.69 7.17
N ASN A 155 -11.23 7.01 7.07
CA ASN A 155 -10.72 7.97 8.04
C ASN A 155 -11.32 7.75 9.45
N ASP A 156 -12.61 7.47 9.55
CA ASP A 156 -13.27 7.17 10.82
C ASP A 156 -12.71 5.88 11.46
N ALA A 157 -12.44 4.84 10.65
CA ALA A 157 -11.82 3.61 11.12
C ALA A 157 -10.41 3.84 11.65
N LEU A 158 -9.62 4.67 10.97
CA LEU A 158 -8.30 5.08 11.45
C LEU A 158 -8.43 5.82 12.79
N PHE A 159 -9.37 6.75 12.92
CA PHE A 159 -9.62 7.45 14.18
C PHE A 159 -10.03 6.49 15.30
N ALA A 160 -10.89 5.51 15.02
CA ALA A 160 -11.29 4.50 15.99
C ALA A 160 -10.10 3.58 16.39
N LEU A 161 -9.22 3.23 15.45
CA LEU A 161 -7.98 2.50 15.73
C LEU A 161 -7.01 3.31 16.58
N LYS A 162 -6.97 4.64 16.43
CA LYS A 162 -6.23 5.54 17.34
C LYS A 162 -6.70 5.35 18.78
N ALA A 163 -8.01 5.46 18.99
CA ALA A 163 -8.62 5.33 20.32
C ALA A 163 -8.35 3.94 20.91
N ALA A 164 -8.50 2.89 20.10
CA ALA A 164 -8.18 1.52 20.50
C ALA A 164 -6.72 1.38 20.92
N ARG A 165 -5.79 1.93 20.15
CA ARG A 165 -4.36 1.88 20.46
C ARG A 165 -4.04 2.60 21.75
N ASP A 166 -4.60 3.78 21.95
CA ASP A 166 -4.36 4.60 23.14
C ASP A 166 -4.92 3.88 24.40
N GLU A 167 -6.07 3.19 24.30
CA GLU A 167 -6.62 2.35 25.37
C GLU A 167 -5.78 1.09 25.63
N LEU A 168 -5.52 0.29 24.60
CA LEU A 168 -4.88 -1.03 24.72
C LEU A 168 -3.40 -0.97 25.13
N ASN A 169 -2.72 0.16 24.88
CA ASN A 169 -1.33 0.38 25.30
C ASN A 169 -1.22 1.03 26.70
N SER A 170 -2.33 1.18 27.41
CA SER A 170 -2.32 1.50 28.84
C SER A 170 -1.89 0.29 29.69
N SER A 171 -1.72 0.48 31.00
CA SER A 171 -1.38 -0.60 31.93
C SER A 171 -2.51 -1.62 32.16
N ARG A 172 -3.69 -1.43 31.57
CA ARG A 172 -4.88 -2.27 31.80
C ARG A 172 -5.00 -3.46 30.85
N HIS A 173 -4.32 -3.40 29.70
CA HIS A 173 -4.50 -4.32 28.60
C HIS A 173 -3.15 -4.88 28.12
N PHE A 174 -3.19 -5.76 27.11
CA PHE A 174 -2.02 -6.51 26.66
C PHE A 174 -1.31 -5.89 25.45
N GLY A 175 -1.75 -4.71 25.00
CA GLY A 175 -1.10 -3.94 23.95
C GLY A 175 -1.71 -4.14 22.56
N LEU A 176 -1.64 -3.07 21.76
CA LEU A 176 -1.95 -3.07 20.32
C LEU A 176 -0.73 -2.58 19.55
N ARG A 177 -0.30 -3.36 18.56
CA ARG A 177 0.73 -3.01 17.58
C ARG A 177 0.12 -2.95 16.20
N VAL A 178 0.52 -1.97 15.40
CA VAL A 178 0.02 -1.86 14.03
C VAL A 178 1.18 -1.95 13.04
N VAL A 179 1.14 -2.92 12.14
CA VAL A 179 2.01 -2.98 10.97
C VAL A 179 1.21 -2.52 9.78
N ALA A 180 1.53 -1.35 9.24
CA ALA A 180 0.89 -0.82 8.06
C ALA A 180 1.86 -0.87 6.89
N THR A 181 1.36 -1.16 5.70
CA THR A 181 2.15 -1.07 4.48
C THR A 181 1.49 -0.16 3.46
N GLY A 182 2.24 0.25 2.45
CA GLY A 182 1.67 1.01 1.36
C GLY A 182 2.60 1.22 0.19
N SER A 183 2.02 1.30 -1.01
CA SER A 183 2.77 1.60 -2.22
C SER A 183 3.15 3.06 -2.38
N ASN A 184 2.38 3.95 -1.80
CA ASN A 184 2.64 5.39 -1.84
C ASN A 184 3.16 5.86 -0.47
N ARG A 185 4.46 6.14 -0.41
CA ARG A 185 5.15 6.55 0.83
C ARG A 185 4.57 7.83 1.42
N ASP A 186 4.16 8.78 0.60
CA ASP A 186 3.68 10.08 1.05
C ASP A 186 2.29 9.96 1.67
N LYS A 187 1.37 9.25 1.01
CA LYS A 187 0.06 8.92 1.59
C LYS A 187 0.19 8.12 2.87
N LEU A 188 1.10 7.14 2.89
CA LEU A 188 1.40 6.33 4.07
C LEU A 188 1.99 7.19 5.20
N ALA A 189 2.78 8.22 4.89
CA ALA A 189 3.31 9.17 5.87
C ALA A 189 2.22 10.06 6.50
N MET A 190 1.14 10.38 5.78
CA MET A 190 0.03 11.16 6.34
C MET A 190 -0.63 10.47 7.53
N LEU A 191 -0.71 9.15 7.50
CA LEU A 191 -1.30 8.31 8.56
C LEU A 191 -0.55 8.37 9.91
N ARG A 192 0.62 9.01 9.95
CA ARG A 192 1.49 9.13 11.14
C ARG A 192 1.93 10.55 11.45
N ALA A 193 1.55 11.54 10.63
CA ALA A 193 2.14 12.88 10.67
C ALA A 193 1.55 13.79 11.77
N GLY A 194 0.30 13.55 12.18
CA GLY A 194 -0.44 14.42 13.12
C GLY A 194 -0.79 13.75 14.44
N ARG A 195 -1.10 14.55 15.47
CA ARG A 195 -1.58 14.06 16.78
C ARG A 195 -2.91 13.33 16.70
N ASP A 196 -3.73 13.72 15.74
CA ASP A 196 -5.06 13.14 15.49
C ASP A 196 -4.98 11.88 14.62
N GLN A 197 -3.78 11.50 14.17
CA GLN A 197 -3.57 10.35 13.29
C GLN A 197 -3.36 9.07 14.09
N ALA A 198 -3.92 7.97 13.58
CA ALA A 198 -3.96 6.67 14.23
C ALA A 198 -2.60 6.10 14.62
N PHE A 199 -1.56 6.49 13.89
CA PHE A 199 -0.24 5.89 14.00
C PHE A 199 0.86 6.92 14.23
N MET A 200 0.50 8.03 14.90
CA MET A 200 1.45 9.08 15.27
C MET A 200 2.72 8.49 15.90
N GLY A 201 3.88 8.89 15.37
CA GLY A 201 5.19 8.52 15.91
C GLY A 201 5.71 7.14 15.50
N ALA A 202 4.92 6.30 14.82
CA ALA A 202 5.41 5.02 14.31
C ALA A 202 6.54 5.24 13.28
N PRO A 203 7.60 4.42 13.24
CA PRO A 203 8.65 4.52 12.22
C PRO A 203 8.09 4.21 10.82
N LEU A 204 8.51 4.99 9.82
CA LEU A 204 8.24 4.76 8.39
C LEU A 204 9.55 4.42 7.67
N ILE A 205 9.73 3.13 7.38
CA ILE A 205 10.93 2.61 6.72
C ILE A 205 10.58 2.06 5.34
N ASN A 206 11.59 1.93 4.48
CA ASN A 206 11.42 1.23 3.22
C ASN A 206 11.43 -0.27 3.48
N PHE A 207 10.50 -0.99 2.87
CA PHE A 207 10.51 -2.44 2.87
C PHE A 207 11.76 -2.94 2.11
N PRO A 208 12.58 -3.82 2.70
CA PRO A 208 13.76 -4.33 2.00
C PRO A 208 13.36 -5.08 0.73
N THR A 209 14.01 -4.78 -0.40
CA THR A 209 13.78 -5.47 -1.67
C THR A 209 14.23 -6.93 -1.60
N LEU A 210 13.79 -7.74 -2.57
CA LEU A 210 14.31 -9.08 -2.78
C LEU A 210 15.76 -8.99 -3.28
N GLY A 211 16.65 -9.81 -2.72
CA GLY A 211 18.09 -9.73 -2.92
C GLY A 211 18.66 -10.83 -3.81
N MET A 212 19.98 -11.01 -3.71
CA MET A 212 20.71 -12.08 -4.39
C MET A 212 20.22 -13.48 -3.98
N ASP A 213 19.82 -13.64 -2.71
CA ASP A 213 19.23 -14.86 -2.16
C ASP A 213 17.97 -15.31 -2.93
N TYR A 214 17.06 -14.38 -3.20
CA TYR A 214 15.90 -14.61 -4.03
C TYR A 214 16.29 -14.99 -5.46
N VAL A 215 17.26 -14.28 -6.06
CA VAL A 215 17.70 -14.56 -7.44
C VAL A 215 18.35 -15.94 -7.55
N GLN A 216 19.16 -16.34 -6.57
CA GLN A 216 19.74 -17.69 -6.51
C GLN A 216 18.64 -18.75 -6.36
N TRP A 217 17.69 -18.54 -5.45
CA TRP A 217 16.54 -19.42 -5.27
C TRP A 217 15.71 -19.56 -6.55
N PHE A 218 15.50 -18.45 -7.27
CA PHE A 218 14.77 -18.39 -8.52
C PHE A 218 15.51 -19.16 -9.63
N CYS A 219 16.79 -18.84 -9.87
CA CYS A 219 17.60 -19.51 -10.89
C CYS A 219 17.72 -21.02 -10.66
N HIS A 220 17.82 -21.47 -9.40
CA HIS A 220 17.91 -22.89 -9.06
C HIS A 220 16.62 -23.68 -9.39
N ARG A 221 15.46 -23.01 -9.43
CA ARG A 221 14.16 -23.61 -9.72
C ARG A 221 13.75 -23.51 -11.18
N LEU A 222 14.45 -22.69 -11.95
CA LEU A 222 14.19 -22.56 -13.37
C LEU A 222 14.66 -23.81 -14.12
N ASN A 223 13.82 -24.26 -15.04
CA ASN A 223 14.20 -25.23 -16.05
C ASN A 223 13.96 -24.60 -17.43
N LEU A 224 15.02 -24.01 -17.98
CA LEU A 224 15.03 -23.34 -19.30
C LEU A 224 15.97 -24.04 -20.30
N GLY A 225 16.34 -25.30 -20.05
CA GLY A 225 17.31 -26.04 -20.88
C GLY A 225 18.78 -25.66 -20.65
N ALA A 226 19.07 -24.52 -20.01
CA ALA A 226 20.39 -24.11 -19.54
C ALA A 226 20.30 -23.33 -18.22
N PRO A 227 21.32 -23.38 -17.34
CA PRO A 227 21.35 -22.59 -16.12
C PRO A 227 21.57 -21.10 -16.42
N LEU A 228 20.91 -20.24 -15.65
CA LEU A 228 21.20 -18.80 -15.64
C LEU A 228 22.23 -18.47 -14.57
N ASP A 229 23.12 -17.51 -14.85
CA ASP A 229 24.03 -16.95 -13.85
C ASP A 229 23.28 -15.99 -12.92
N PRO A 230 23.19 -16.28 -11.60
CA PRO A 230 22.52 -15.40 -10.64
C PRO A 230 23.07 -13.98 -10.61
N ALA A 231 24.38 -13.77 -10.85
CA ALA A 231 24.96 -12.44 -10.85
C ALA A 231 24.40 -11.59 -12.01
N ARG A 232 24.34 -12.16 -13.22
CA ARG A 232 23.74 -11.52 -14.38
C ARG A 232 22.24 -11.29 -14.19
N VAL A 233 21.51 -12.27 -13.65
CA VAL A 233 20.07 -12.12 -13.38
C VAL A 233 19.81 -11.03 -12.33
N TYR A 234 20.69 -10.86 -11.34
CA TYR A 234 20.55 -9.80 -10.34
C TYR A 234 20.68 -8.39 -10.95
N GLU A 235 21.56 -8.19 -11.93
CA GLU A 235 21.62 -6.92 -12.67
C GLU A 235 20.33 -6.66 -13.48
N LEU A 236 19.79 -7.69 -14.13
CA LEU A 236 18.49 -7.59 -14.80
C LEU A 236 17.36 -7.29 -13.82
N PHE A 237 17.40 -7.88 -12.63
CA PHE A 237 16.40 -7.67 -11.60
C PHE A 237 16.41 -6.25 -11.03
N LYS A 238 17.60 -5.63 -10.90
CA LYS A 238 17.73 -4.20 -10.57
C LYS A 238 17.07 -3.31 -11.63
N ARG A 239 17.32 -3.58 -12.92
CA ARG A 239 16.68 -2.87 -14.04
C ARG A 239 15.16 -3.04 -14.03
N ALA A 240 14.68 -4.22 -13.62
CA ALA A 240 13.27 -4.50 -13.42
C ALA A 240 12.67 -3.87 -12.14
N SER A 241 13.44 -3.07 -11.40
CA SER A 241 13.04 -2.45 -10.13
C SER A 241 12.64 -3.45 -9.05
N PHE A 242 13.32 -4.61 -9.01
CA PHE A 242 13.09 -5.69 -8.05
C PHE A 242 11.66 -6.27 -8.07
N ARG A 243 11.02 -6.29 -9.25
CA ARG A 243 9.68 -6.84 -9.48
C ARG A 243 9.73 -8.32 -9.89
N PRO A 244 9.46 -9.28 -8.98
CA PRO A 244 9.63 -10.72 -9.24
C PRO A 244 8.73 -11.23 -10.36
N GLU A 245 7.56 -10.63 -10.58
CA GLU A 245 6.65 -11.03 -11.66
C GLU A 245 7.25 -10.80 -13.05
N LEU A 246 8.15 -9.82 -13.22
CA LEU A 246 8.83 -9.61 -14.51
C LEU A 246 9.85 -10.71 -14.78
N LEU A 247 10.55 -11.20 -13.74
CA LEU A 247 11.40 -12.37 -13.88
C LEU A 247 10.60 -13.62 -14.24
N GLY A 248 9.46 -13.84 -13.57
CA GLY A 248 8.56 -14.95 -13.85
C GLY A 248 8.02 -14.91 -15.28
N ALA A 249 7.52 -13.76 -15.73
CA ALA A 249 7.00 -13.59 -17.07
C ALA A 249 8.07 -13.78 -18.16
N ALA A 250 9.29 -13.27 -17.94
CA ALA A 250 10.40 -13.52 -18.86
C ALA A 250 10.82 -14.99 -18.89
N ALA A 251 10.85 -15.67 -17.74
CA ALA A 251 11.13 -17.10 -17.69
C ALA A 251 10.07 -17.92 -18.44
N ASP A 252 8.79 -17.56 -18.32
CA ASP A 252 7.71 -18.20 -19.05
C ASP A 252 7.84 -17.96 -20.56
N ALA A 253 8.14 -16.72 -20.98
CA ALA A 253 8.37 -16.40 -22.39
C ALA A 253 9.50 -17.26 -23.00
N VAL A 254 10.61 -17.43 -22.28
CA VAL A 254 11.73 -18.29 -22.71
C VAL A 254 11.34 -19.77 -22.68
N ARG A 255 10.61 -20.23 -21.65
CA ARG A 255 10.22 -21.64 -21.50
C ARG A 255 9.34 -22.13 -22.65
N PHE A 256 8.49 -21.25 -23.19
CA PHE A 256 7.58 -21.58 -24.28
C PHE A 256 8.17 -21.28 -25.68
N GLU A 257 9.45 -20.91 -25.76
CA GLU A 257 10.14 -20.71 -27.03
C GLU A 257 10.74 -22.02 -27.55
N PHE A 258 10.21 -22.49 -28.68
CA PHE A 258 10.64 -23.76 -29.27
C PHE A 258 11.97 -23.61 -30.03
N GLY A 259 12.88 -24.56 -29.81
CA GLY A 259 14.13 -24.66 -30.58
C GLY A 259 15.23 -23.70 -30.14
N LEU A 260 15.08 -23.04 -28.98
CA LEU A 260 16.11 -22.15 -28.42
C LEU A 260 17.38 -22.95 -28.04
N PRO A 261 18.55 -22.64 -28.64
CA PRO A 261 19.80 -23.30 -28.28
C PRO A 261 20.22 -23.00 -26.83
N PRO A 262 20.76 -23.97 -26.06
CA PRO A 262 21.15 -23.77 -24.67
C PRO A 262 22.11 -22.59 -24.41
N ASP A 263 23.00 -22.30 -25.36
CA ASP A 263 23.96 -21.19 -25.30
C ASP A 263 23.31 -19.81 -25.51
N GLN A 264 22.10 -19.76 -26.08
CA GLN A 264 21.34 -18.52 -26.31
C GLN A 264 20.35 -18.19 -25.18
N VAL A 265 20.04 -19.15 -24.29
CA VAL A 265 19.06 -19.01 -23.20
C VAL A 265 19.32 -17.76 -22.34
N SER A 266 20.57 -17.51 -21.94
CA SER A 266 20.88 -16.35 -21.10
C SER A 266 20.68 -15.01 -21.82
N THR A 267 20.96 -14.94 -23.11
CA THR A 267 20.76 -13.72 -23.91
C THR A 267 19.27 -13.48 -24.12
N ARG A 268 18.54 -14.51 -24.54
CA ARG A 268 17.10 -14.42 -24.77
C ARG A 268 16.32 -14.10 -23.49
N PHE A 269 16.73 -14.63 -22.34
CA PHE A 269 16.15 -14.25 -21.04
C PHE A 269 16.34 -12.76 -20.73
N ALA A 270 17.52 -12.20 -21.02
CA ALA A 270 17.76 -10.76 -20.84
C ALA A 270 16.86 -9.90 -21.75
N GLU A 271 16.70 -10.31 -23.01
CA GLU A 271 15.79 -9.65 -23.96
C GLU A 271 14.33 -9.74 -23.49
N ALA A 272 13.90 -10.91 -23.01
CA ALA A 272 12.56 -11.10 -22.47
C ALA A 272 12.30 -10.18 -21.27
N ILE A 273 13.28 -9.98 -20.38
CA ILE A 273 13.16 -9.00 -19.27
C ILE A 273 12.93 -7.59 -19.82
N ASP A 274 13.70 -7.18 -20.82
CA ASP A 274 13.59 -5.85 -21.41
C ASP A 274 12.24 -5.64 -22.10
N GLU A 275 11.73 -6.68 -22.77
CA GLU A 275 10.37 -6.72 -23.32
C GLU A 275 9.30 -6.55 -22.22
N GLN A 276 9.45 -7.26 -21.09
CA GLN A 276 8.51 -7.18 -19.96
C GLN A 276 8.55 -5.80 -19.27
N ILE A 277 9.73 -5.19 -19.14
CA ILE A 277 9.88 -3.83 -18.60
C ILE A 277 9.15 -2.86 -19.53
N ALA A 278 9.45 -2.89 -20.83
CA ALA A 278 8.86 -1.99 -21.80
C ALA A 278 7.34 -2.15 -21.90
N GLU A 279 6.82 -3.38 -21.81
CA GLU A 279 5.38 -3.63 -21.78
C GLU A 279 4.72 -3.07 -20.52
N SER A 280 5.34 -3.29 -19.35
CA SER A 280 4.85 -2.71 -18.10
C SER A 280 4.83 -1.18 -18.13
N GLU A 281 5.82 -0.55 -18.75
CA GLU A 281 5.92 0.90 -18.90
C GLU A 281 4.84 1.44 -19.84
N ARG A 282 4.63 0.78 -21.00
CA ARG A 282 3.54 1.11 -21.93
C ARG A 282 2.17 1.06 -21.27
N GLU A 283 1.90 0.00 -20.51
CA GLU A 283 0.62 -0.16 -19.83
C GLU A 283 0.40 0.94 -18.77
N GLN A 284 1.45 1.32 -18.03
CA GLN A 284 1.36 2.44 -17.07
C GLN A 284 1.09 3.79 -17.76
N LEU A 285 1.71 4.04 -18.92
CA LEU A 285 1.49 5.27 -19.69
C LEU A 285 0.20 5.28 -20.50
N ARG A 286 -0.48 4.14 -20.66
CA ARG A 286 -1.70 4.04 -21.47
C ARG A 286 -2.78 5.04 -21.06
N VAL A 287 -3.00 5.22 -19.76
CA VAL A 287 -3.99 6.20 -19.27
C VAL A 287 -3.54 7.63 -19.57
N VAL A 288 -2.23 7.90 -19.47
CA VAL A 288 -1.62 9.21 -19.74
C VAL A 288 -1.75 9.59 -21.22
N HIS A 289 -1.56 8.64 -22.13
CA HIS A 289 -1.72 8.87 -23.57
C HIS A 289 -3.16 9.17 -23.99
N ASN A 290 -4.15 8.78 -23.18
CA ASN A 290 -5.57 9.04 -23.43
C ASN A 290 -6.09 10.33 -22.76
N LEU A 291 -5.20 11.15 -22.20
CA LEU A 291 -5.58 12.43 -21.60
C LEU A 291 -5.90 13.46 -22.67
N THR A 292 -6.88 14.32 -22.37
CA THR A 292 -7.12 15.49 -23.21
C THR A 292 -5.93 16.46 -23.13
N PRO A 293 -5.73 17.36 -24.11
CA PRO A 293 -4.60 18.31 -24.07
C PRO A 293 -4.52 19.10 -22.76
N PRO A 294 -5.61 19.64 -22.19
CA PRO A 294 -5.55 20.30 -20.88
C PRO A 294 -5.13 19.38 -19.73
N GLN A 295 -5.63 18.14 -19.70
CA GLN A 295 -5.28 17.17 -18.66
C GLN A 295 -3.80 16.77 -18.74
N SER A 296 -3.30 16.46 -19.94
CA SER A 296 -1.89 16.14 -20.19
C SER A 296 -0.98 17.29 -19.76
N THR A 297 -1.31 18.52 -20.15
CA THR A 297 -0.54 19.71 -19.78
C THR A 297 -0.45 19.91 -18.27
N VAL A 298 -1.58 19.83 -17.55
CA VAL A 298 -1.59 19.97 -16.09
C VAL A 298 -0.75 18.87 -15.43
N LEU A 299 -0.88 17.62 -15.88
CA LEU A 299 -0.11 16.51 -15.35
C LEU A 299 1.40 16.68 -15.59
N ARG A 300 1.81 17.15 -16.77
CA ARG A 300 3.23 17.38 -17.12
C ARG A 300 3.86 18.47 -16.27
N VAL A 301 3.20 19.62 -16.13
CA VAL A 301 3.66 20.72 -15.26
C VAL A 301 3.73 20.27 -13.81
N MET A 302 2.74 19.52 -13.35
CA MET A 302 2.73 18.94 -12.00
C MET A 302 3.91 17.97 -11.78
N ALA A 303 4.18 17.08 -12.73
CA ALA A 303 5.27 16.11 -12.65
C ALA A 303 6.65 16.79 -12.56
N VAL A 304 6.86 17.90 -13.27
CA VAL A 304 8.13 18.65 -13.22
C VAL A 304 8.27 19.46 -11.93
N ARG A 305 7.19 20.12 -11.48
CA ARG A 305 7.24 20.97 -10.28
C ARG A 305 7.26 20.18 -8.98
N GLY A 306 6.75 18.95 -8.97
CA GLY A 306 6.76 18.06 -7.81
C GLY A 306 6.15 18.72 -6.58
N GLU A 307 6.87 18.71 -5.46
CA GLU A 307 6.44 19.32 -4.18
C GLU A 307 6.15 20.82 -4.25
N LYS A 308 6.73 21.54 -5.23
CA LYS A 308 6.52 22.99 -5.43
C LYS A 308 5.30 23.29 -6.31
N PHE A 309 4.49 22.29 -6.63
CA PHE A 309 3.34 22.47 -7.49
C PHE A 309 2.22 23.25 -6.79
N ALA A 310 2.06 24.51 -7.20
CA ALA A 310 0.96 25.39 -6.78
C ALA A 310 -0.03 25.58 -7.94
N PRO A 311 -1.11 24.78 -8.03
CA PRO A 311 -1.88 24.59 -9.27
C PRO A 311 -2.57 25.83 -9.83
N PHE A 312 -2.77 26.87 -9.00
CA PHE A 312 -3.60 28.04 -9.33
C PHE A 312 -2.84 29.37 -9.30
N GLU A 313 -1.53 29.35 -9.04
CA GLU A 313 -0.71 30.56 -9.08
C GLU A 313 -0.52 31.06 -10.51
N ALA A 314 -0.39 32.39 -10.68
CA ALA A 314 -0.23 33.02 -12.00
C ALA A 314 0.93 32.39 -12.81
N ALA A 315 2.08 32.16 -12.19
CA ALA A 315 3.23 31.52 -12.83
C ALA A 315 2.96 30.08 -13.29
N THR A 316 2.09 29.34 -12.58
CA THR A 316 1.66 27.99 -12.96
C THR A 316 0.70 28.04 -14.15
N ILE A 317 -0.25 28.96 -14.12
CA ILE A 317 -1.19 29.20 -15.22
C ILE A 317 -0.43 29.60 -16.51
N GLU A 318 0.57 30.47 -16.40
CA GLU A 318 1.45 30.82 -17.54
C GLU A 318 2.19 29.59 -18.08
N SER A 319 2.73 28.75 -17.19
CA SER A 319 3.40 27.51 -17.59
C SER A 319 2.46 26.53 -18.27
N TYR A 320 1.22 26.38 -17.79
CA TYR A 320 0.23 25.55 -18.47
C TYR A 320 -0.01 26.03 -19.90
N ASN A 321 -0.21 27.33 -20.11
CA ASN A 321 -0.48 27.86 -21.44
C ASN A 321 0.72 27.73 -22.38
N ALA A 322 1.95 27.94 -21.88
CA ALA A 322 3.17 27.70 -22.65
C ALA A 322 3.32 26.23 -23.07
N VAL A 323 3.11 25.29 -22.14
CA VAL A 323 3.20 23.85 -22.41
C VAL A 323 2.08 23.38 -23.35
N LEU A 324 0.85 23.89 -23.19
CA LEU A 324 -0.26 23.57 -24.08
C LEU A 324 0.04 24.00 -25.52
N GLN A 325 0.59 25.21 -25.69
CA GLN A 325 0.97 25.71 -27.02
C GLN A 325 2.10 24.88 -27.65
N ALA A 326 3.09 24.47 -26.86
CA ALA A 326 4.21 23.65 -27.35
C ALA A 326 3.78 22.23 -27.74
N THR A 327 2.94 21.60 -26.92
CA THR A 327 2.57 20.18 -27.09
C THR A 327 1.30 19.97 -27.92
N SER A 328 0.49 21.01 -28.13
CA SER A 328 -0.79 20.94 -28.84
C SER A 328 -1.11 22.26 -29.57
N PRO A 329 -0.27 22.69 -30.54
CA PRO A 329 -0.38 24.01 -31.19
C PRO A 329 -1.68 24.23 -31.97
N ASN A 330 -2.39 23.15 -32.34
CA ASN A 330 -3.66 23.21 -33.07
C ASN A 330 -4.88 23.39 -32.16
N VAL A 331 -4.68 23.43 -30.84
CA VAL A 331 -5.76 23.61 -29.86
C VAL A 331 -5.85 25.10 -29.51
N ASP A 332 -6.88 25.77 -30.00
CA ASP A 332 -7.19 27.15 -29.61
C ASP A 332 -7.91 27.15 -28.25
N ALA A 333 -7.15 26.82 -27.20
CA ALA A 333 -7.62 26.83 -25.82
C ALA A 333 -6.58 27.49 -24.91
N LYS A 334 -7.08 28.09 -23.83
CA LYS A 334 -6.26 28.55 -22.71
C LYS A 334 -6.68 27.82 -21.46
N ILE A 335 -5.70 27.51 -20.61
CA ILE A 335 -5.94 26.93 -19.29
C ILE A 335 -5.98 28.10 -18.32
N ASP A 336 -7.16 28.41 -17.83
CA ASP A 336 -7.39 29.31 -16.71
C ASP A 336 -7.56 28.50 -15.40
N VAL A 337 -7.91 29.16 -14.29
CA VAL A 337 -8.10 28.50 -13.00
C VAL A 337 -9.21 27.44 -13.06
N SER A 338 -10.32 27.73 -13.77
CA SER A 338 -11.44 26.78 -13.90
C SER A 338 -11.02 25.54 -14.71
N GLY A 339 -10.33 25.74 -15.83
CA GLY A 339 -9.78 24.67 -16.65
C GLY A 339 -8.77 23.81 -15.88
N ALA A 340 -7.91 24.43 -15.06
CA ALA A 340 -6.97 23.70 -14.20
C ALA A 340 -7.71 22.87 -13.13
N GLN A 341 -8.77 23.40 -12.53
CA GLN A 341 -9.60 22.65 -11.57
C GLN A 341 -10.29 21.45 -12.21
N GLN A 342 -10.89 21.62 -13.40
CA GLN A 342 -11.53 20.54 -14.14
C GLN A 342 -10.53 19.46 -14.58
N ALA A 343 -9.35 19.87 -15.03
CA ALA A 343 -8.28 18.95 -15.37
C ALA A 343 -7.80 18.15 -14.15
N LEU A 344 -7.57 18.79 -13.01
CA LEU A 344 -7.19 18.11 -11.77
C LEU A 344 -8.28 17.13 -11.31
N ALA A 345 -9.55 17.53 -11.33
CA ALA A 345 -10.66 16.64 -10.99
C ALA A 345 -10.69 15.39 -11.89
N ALA A 346 -10.54 15.57 -13.20
CA ALA A 346 -10.49 14.45 -14.15
C ALA A 346 -9.25 13.55 -13.95
N LEU A 347 -8.09 14.13 -13.60
CA LEU A 347 -6.88 13.37 -13.28
C LEU A 347 -7.03 12.57 -11.98
N GLN A 348 -7.82 13.07 -11.01
CA GLN A 348 -8.18 12.32 -9.81
C GLN A 348 -9.12 11.16 -10.11
N GLU A 349 -10.15 11.36 -10.94
CA GLU A 349 -11.05 10.29 -11.40
C GLU A 349 -10.29 9.18 -12.15
N LYS A 350 -9.24 9.55 -12.89
CA LYS A 350 -8.34 8.62 -13.59
C LYS A 350 -7.26 7.99 -12.70
N ALA A 351 -7.26 8.27 -11.39
CA ALA A 351 -6.26 7.81 -10.43
C ALA A 351 -4.80 8.11 -10.84
N LEU A 352 -4.56 9.27 -11.46
CA LEU A 352 -3.21 9.76 -11.77
C LEU A 352 -2.71 10.79 -10.77
N VAL A 353 -3.65 11.51 -10.15
CA VAL A 353 -3.41 12.57 -9.17
C VAL A 353 -4.29 12.31 -7.95
N TRP A 354 -3.80 12.72 -6.79
CA TRP A 354 -4.61 12.79 -5.58
C TRP A 354 -4.42 14.13 -4.88
N ARG A 355 -5.36 14.45 -4.00
CA ARG A 355 -5.37 15.68 -3.22
C ARG A 355 -4.90 15.41 -1.81
N ALA A 356 -3.69 15.88 -1.47
CA ALA A 356 -3.07 15.67 -0.16
C ALA A 356 -3.66 16.58 0.93
N ALA A 357 -3.99 17.82 0.55
CA ALA A 357 -4.67 18.78 1.41
C ALA A 357 -5.47 19.75 0.54
N ARG A 358 -6.22 20.66 1.15
CA ARG A 358 -6.94 21.70 0.40
C ARG A 358 -5.95 22.51 -0.44
N GLY A 359 -6.03 22.36 -1.77
CA GLY A 359 -5.15 23.05 -2.72
C GLY A 359 -3.79 22.39 -2.97
N VAL A 360 -3.47 21.27 -2.32
CA VAL A 360 -2.21 20.53 -2.50
C VAL A 360 -2.50 19.22 -3.22
N TYR A 361 -1.81 18.99 -4.33
CA TYR A 361 -1.98 17.81 -5.17
C TYR A 361 -0.65 17.09 -5.33
N ALA A 362 -0.67 15.78 -5.43
CA ALA A 362 0.49 14.93 -5.71
C ALA A 362 0.14 13.80 -6.68
N LEU A 363 1.15 13.20 -7.31
CA LEU A 363 0.94 12.06 -8.21
C LEU A 363 0.53 10.82 -7.42
N GLU A 364 -0.37 10.02 -8.00
CA GLU A 364 -0.85 8.78 -7.38
C GLU A 364 0.27 7.74 -7.27
N GLU A 365 1.03 7.58 -8.35
CA GLU A 365 2.15 6.65 -8.46
C GLU A 365 3.48 7.41 -8.39
N THR A 366 4.33 7.06 -7.42
CA THR A 366 5.63 7.74 -7.18
C THR A 366 6.57 7.67 -8.40
N GLY A 367 6.49 6.60 -9.20
CA GLY A 367 7.33 6.40 -10.38
C GLY A 367 6.83 7.11 -11.64
N LEU A 368 5.62 7.68 -11.64
CA LEU A 368 4.99 8.21 -12.86
C LEU A 368 5.77 9.38 -13.46
N ALA A 369 6.29 10.31 -12.64
CA ALA A 369 7.08 11.43 -13.14
C ALA A 369 8.37 10.96 -13.83
N THR A 370 9.07 9.99 -13.25
CA THR A 370 10.28 9.40 -13.84
C THR A 370 9.96 8.70 -15.16
N LEU A 371 8.85 7.97 -15.21
CA LEU A 371 8.40 7.28 -16.42
C LEU A 371 8.00 8.25 -17.54
N MET A 372 7.30 9.33 -17.19
CA MET A 372 6.98 10.40 -18.14
C MET A 372 8.25 11.08 -18.66
N ALA A 373 9.26 11.27 -17.81
CA ALA A 373 10.54 11.84 -18.20
C ALA A 373 11.30 10.91 -19.17
N SER A 374 11.38 9.60 -18.88
CA SER A 374 12.06 8.64 -19.76
C SER A 374 11.36 8.48 -21.11
N ALA A 375 10.05 8.74 -21.17
CA ALA A 375 9.27 8.77 -22.40
C ALA A 375 9.33 10.12 -23.15
N GLY A 376 10.16 11.08 -22.71
CA GLY A 376 10.30 12.41 -23.33
C GLY A 376 9.07 13.31 -23.16
N MET A 377 8.14 12.97 -22.26
CA MET A 377 6.90 13.74 -22.08
C MET A 377 7.10 15.04 -21.28
N LEU A 378 8.26 15.22 -20.66
CA LEU A 378 8.51 16.39 -19.79
C LEU A 378 9.49 17.39 -20.42
N ASP A 379 9.98 17.14 -21.63
CA ASP A 379 11.05 17.92 -22.27
C ASP A 379 10.60 19.36 -22.62
N ASP A 380 9.32 19.54 -22.95
CA ASP A 380 8.72 20.83 -23.30
C ASP A 380 8.26 21.65 -22.09
N VAL A 381 8.51 21.17 -20.87
CA VAL A 381 8.03 21.81 -19.64
C VAL A 381 9.14 22.70 -19.04
N PRO A 382 8.90 24.02 -18.87
CA PRO A 382 9.84 24.89 -18.17
C PRO A 382 10.06 24.43 -16.72
N ARG A 383 11.33 24.39 -16.28
CA ARG A 383 11.71 23.93 -14.93
C ARG A 383 11.53 24.99 -13.86
#